data_AF-E0UJ77-F1
#
_entry.id   AF-E0UJ77-F1
#
_cell.length_a   1.000
_cell.length_b   1.000
_cell.length_c   1.000
_cell.angle_alpha   90.00
_cell.angle_beta   90.00
_cell.angle_gamma   90.00
#
_symmetry.space_group_name_H-M   'P 1'
#
loop_
_entity.id
_entity.type
_entity.pdbx_description
1 polymer ?
#
loop_
_entity_poly.entity_id
_entity_poly.type
_entity_poly.pdbx_seq_one_letter_code
_entity_poly.pdbx_strand_id
1 'polypeptide(L)'
;MVVSKNWVYQRKFLQLTYNKEVNEYFRDIDDEELDTLNQPRKIAKRACLILPSDTQNMALIKMNTFWYVVQRIQDKPAVMGMTKGEYDQQFKYRPEIHFYFRQDPEAVPDGYAAEEFVETLCDNEVDIDPYLDIIDRNLELFGI
;
A
#
# COMPACT_ATOMS: atom_id res chain seq x y z
N MET A 1 -43.36 7.29 -8.22
CA MET A 1 -42.55 7.03 -9.42
C MET A 1 -42.17 5.56 -9.42
N VAL A 2 -42.46 4.80 -10.46
CA VAL A 2 -42.14 3.36 -10.51
C VAL A 2 -40.62 3.22 -10.61
N VAL A 3 -40.01 2.58 -9.62
CA VAL A 3 -38.57 2.34 -9.62
C VAL A 3 -38.29 1.09 -10.47
N SER A 4 -37.44 1.22 -11.49
CA SER A 4 -37.00 0.08 -12.30
C SER A 4 -36.33 -0.98 -11.43
N LYS A 5 -36.64 -2.26 -11.66
CA LYS A 5 -35.97 -3.38 -10.97
C LYS A 5 -34.45 -3.34 -11.14
N ASN A 6 -33.97 -2.88 -12.30
CA ASN A 6 -32.54 -2.74 -12.58
C ASN A 6 -31.89 -1.71 -11.65
N TRP A 7 -32.57 -0.59 -11.36
CA TRP A 7 -32.07 0.40 -10.41
C TRP A 7 -31.98 -0.17 -8.99
N VAL A 8 -32.97 -0.99 -8.58
CA VAL A 8 -32.95 -1.62 -7.25
C VAL A 8 -31.70 -2.49 -7.09
N TYR A 9 -31.39 -3.33 -8.08
CA TYR A 9 -30.20 -4.18 -8.05
C TYR A 9 -28.91 -3.36 -8.06
N GLN A 10 -28.82 -2.36 -8.94
CA GLN A 10 -27.62 -1.54 -9.04
C GLN A 10 -27.37 -0.72 -7.77
N ARG A 11 -28.41 -0.10 -7.20
CA ARG A 11 -28.31 0.61 -5.93
C ARG A 11 -27.86 -0.31 -4.81
N LYS A 12 -28.43 -1.53 -4.74
CA LYS A 12 -28.05 -2.50 -3.71
C LYS A 12 -26.57 -2.91 -3.84
N PHE A 13 -26.10 -3.11 -5.07
CA PHE A 13 -24.69 -3.36 -5.34
C PHE A 13 -23.81 -2.21 -4.85
N LEU A 14 -24.13 -0.97 -5.22
CA LEU A 14 -23.40 0.22 -4.79
C LEU A 14 -23.39 0.40 -3.26
N GLN A 15 -24.48 0.05 -2.58
CA GLN A 15 -24.53 0.08 -1.11
C GLN A 15 -23.62 -0.95 -0.45
N LEU A 16 -23.30 -2.05 -1.12
CA LEU A 16 -22.43 -3.10 -0.57
C LEU A 16 -20.95 -2.84 -0.90
N THR A 17 -20.65 -2.33 -2.08
CA THR A 17 -19.28 -2.11 -2.56
C THR A 17 -18.81 -0.69 -2.31
N TYR A 18 -19.46 0.29 -2.95
CA TYR A 18 -19.01 1.67 -2.91
C TYR A 18 -19.14 2.29 -1.51
N ASN A 19 -20.24 2.04 -0.77
CA ASN A 19 -20.34 2.57 0.60
C ASN A 19 -19.26 2.01 1.54
N LYS A 20 -18.73 0.81 1.27
CA LYS A 20 -17.61 0.25 2.03
C LYS A 20 -16.36 1.12 1.85
N GLU A 21 -16.02 1.50 0.61
CA GLU A 21 -14.88 2.36 0.30
C GLU A 21 -15.04 3.76 0.94
N VAL A 22 -16.25 4.33 0.87
CA VAL A 22 -16.55 5.62 1.51
C VAL A 22 -16.36 5.52 3.03
N ASN A 23 -16.87 4.46 3.66
CA ASN A 23 -16.71 4.26 5.10
C ASN A 23 -15.26 4.01 5.51
N GLU A 24 -14.49 3.32 4.69
CA GLU A 24 -13.05 3.12 4.93
C GLU A 24 -12.27 4.43 4.86
N TYR A 25 -12.57 5.28 3.87
CA TYR A 25 -11.96 6.61 3.76
C TYR A 25 -12.31 7.51 4.94
N PHE A 26 -13.57 7.46 5.41
CA PHE A 26 -14.06 8.23 6.56
C PHE A 26 -14.18 7.36 7.83
N ARG A 27 -13.21 6.47 8.07
CA ARG A 27 -13.18 5.58 9.25
C ARG A 27 -13.10 6.33 10.57
N ASP A 28 -12.68 7.59 10.53
CA ASP A 28 -12.52 8.48 11.69
C ASP A 28 -13.85 9.08 12.16
N ILE A 29 -14.95 8.87 11.43
CA ILE A 29 -16.27 9.44 11.72
C ILE A 29 -17.24 8.33 12.08
N ASP A 30 -17.83 8.43 13.28
CA ASP A 30 -18.93 7.55 13.69
C ASP A 30 -20.22 7.82 12.91
N ASP A 31 -20.92 6.74 12.58
CA ASP A 31 -22.12 6.78 11.74
C ASP A 31 -23.34 7.35 12.49
N GLU A 32 -23.36 7.29 13.82
CA GLU A 32 -24.49 7.73 14.66
C GLU A 32 -24.72 9.25 14.64
N GLU A 33 -23.71 10.05 14.24
CA GLU A 33 -23.77 11.52 14.30
C GLU A 33 -23.88 12.21 12.92
N LEU A 34 -24.12 11.45 11.85
CA LEU A 34 -24.07 11.96 10.47
C LEU A 34 -25.13 13.02 10.12
N ASP A 35 -26.16 13.17 10.94
CA ASP A 35 -27.23 14.17 10.74
C ASP A 35 -26.88 15.55 11.31
N THR A 36 -25.76 15.68 12.03
CA THR A 36 -25.29 16.97 12.57
C THR A 36 -24.44 17.72 11.54
N LEU A 37 -24.95 18.84 11.01
CA LEU A 37 -24.28 19.70 10.02
C LEU A 37 -23.17 20.60 10.61
N ASN A 38 -22.56 20.20 11.72
CA ASN A 38 -21.64 21.05 12.48
C ASN A 38 -20.17 20.88 12.05
N GLN A 39 -19.84 19.79 11.36
CA GLN A 39 -18.47 19.49 10.93
C GLN A 39 -18.38 19.24 9.43
N PRO A 40 -17.51 19.96 8.69
CA PRO A 40 -17.36 19.81 7.24
C PRO A 40 -17.09 18.38 6.78
N ARG A 41 -16.30 17.62 7.55
CA ARG A 41 -15.92 16.24 7.21
C ARG A 41 -17.11 15.26 7.33
N LYS A 42 -17.97 15.44 8.33
CA LYS A 42 -19.23 14.69 8.48
C LYS A 42 -20.19 14.98 7.32
N ILE A 43 -20.31 16.24 6.95
CA ILE A 43 -21.10 16.68 5.78
C ILE A 43 -20.56 16.01 4.51
N ALA A 44 -19.24 15.96 4.32
CA ALA A 44 -18.62 15.30 3.18
C ALA A 44 -18.92 13.80 3.13
N LYS A 45 -18.79 13.08 4.26
CA LYS A 45 -19.17 11.64 4.35
C LYS A 45 -20.64 11.44 3.98
N ARG A 46 -21.54 12.25 4.56
CA ARG A 46 -22.98 12.21 4.29
C ARG A 46 -23.33 12.47 2.83
N ALA A 47 -22.63 13.40 2.20
CA ALA A 47 -22.77 13.74 0.79
C ALA A 47 -22.26 12.63 -0.14
N CYS A 48 -21.35 11.77 0.32
CA CYS A 48 -20.82 10.67 -0.48
C CYS A 48 -21.62 9.36 -0.31
N LEU A 49 -22.28 9.14 0.83
CA LEU A 49 -23.00 7.89 1.14
C LEU A 49 -24.30 7.69 0.35
N ILE A 50 -24.45 6.52 -0.27
CA ILE A 50 -25.65 6.13 -1.02
C ILE A 50 -26.71 5.52 -0.10
N LEU A 51 -27.91 6.09 -0.14
CA LEU A 51 -29.05 5.71 0.67
C LEU A 51 -30.13 4.93 -0.10
N PRO A 52 -30.99 4.17 0.60
CA PRO A 52 -32.11 3.46 -0.02
C PRO A 52 -33.16 4.37 -0.66
N SER A 53 -33.22 5.64 -0.26
CA SER A 53 -34.13 6.64 -0.83
C SER A 53 -33.53 7.36 -2.04
N ASP A 54 -32.25 7.16 -2.36
CA ASP A 54 -31.61 7.87 -3.44
C ASP A 54 -32.13 7.42 -4.81
N THR A 55 -32.32 8.42 -5.67
CA THR A 55 -32.56 8.23 -7.10
C THR A 55 -31.25 7.92 -7.82
N GLN A 56 -31.34 7.41 -9.05
CA GLN A 56 -30.16 7.11 -9.87
C GLN A 56 -29.25 8.32 -10.06
N ASN A 57 -29.83 9.49 -10.33
CA ASN A 57 -29.06 10.72 -10.50
C ASN A 57 -28.38 11.17 -9.21
N MET A 58 -29.06 11.02 -8.06
CA MET A 58 -28.45 11.34 -6.76
C MET A 58 -27.24 10.44 -6.51
N ALA A 59 -27.40 9.12 -6.67
CA ALA A 59 -26.28 8.20 -6.48
C ALA A 59 -25.09 8.51 -7.40
N LEU A 60 -25.35 8.84 -8.66
CA LEU A 60 -24.29 9.23 -9.61
C LEU A 60 -23.56 10.50 -9.15
N ILE A 61 -24.28 11.52 -8.71
CA ILE A 61 -23.67 12.76 -8.18
C ILE A 61 -22.81 12.45 -6.95
N LYS A 62 -23.31 11.64 -6.02
CA LYS A 62 -22.56 11.26 -4.80
C LYS A 62 -21.27 10.50 -5.14
N MET A 63 -21.33 9.57 -6.09
CA MET A 63 -20.14 8.86 -6.59
C MET A 63 -19.13 9.85 -7.19
N ASN A 64 -19.58 10.74 -8.08
CA ASN A 64 -18.70 11.74 -8.66
C ASN A 64 -18.08 12.67 -7.61
N THR A 65 -18.85 13.08 -6.60
CA THR A 65 -18.33 13.87 -5.47
C THR A 65 -17.20 13.15 -4.76
N PHE A 66 -17.35 11.86 -4.45
CA PHE A 66 -16.29 11.11 -3.78
C PHE A 66 -15.04 10.96 -4.66
N TRP A 67 -15.19 10.68 -5.95
CA TRP A 67 -14.06 10.39 -6.83
C TRP A 67 -13.29 11.63 -7.25
N TYR A 68 -13.99 12.71 -7.62
CA TYR A 68 -13.37 13.92 -8.17
C TYR A 68 -13.09 15.00 -7.12
N VAL A 69 -13.94 15.14 -6.11
CA VAL A 69 -13.79 16.19 -5.10
C VAL A 69 -12.99 15.70 -3.90
N VAL A 70 -13.31 14.50 -3.39
CA VAL A 70 -12.64 13.94 -2.20
C VAL A 70 -11.33 13.24 -2.57
N GLN A 71 -11.38 12.24 -3.44
CA GLN A 71 -10.23 11.44 -3.86
C GLN A 71 -9.34 12.13 -4.88
N ARG A 72 -9.85 13.17 -5.55
CA ARG A 72 -9.15 13.97 -6.56
C ARG A 72 -8.42 13.08 -7.58
N ILE A 73 -9.13 12.10 -8.15
CA ILE A 73 -8.55 11.12 -9.08
C ILE A 73 -7.84 11.78 -10.27
N GLN A 74 -8.34 12.93 -10.73
CA GLN A 74 -7.73 13.72 -11.79
C GLN A 74 -6.32 14.22 -11.46
N ASP A 75 -5.99 14.36 -10.17
CA ASP A 75 -4.70 14.86 -9.70
C ASP A 75 -3.74 13.71 -9.35
N LYS A 76 -4.20 12.46 -9.40
CA LYS A 76 -3.32 11.30 -9.18
C LYS A 76 -2.38 11.18 -10.39
N PRO A 77 -1.05 11.12 -10.16
CA PRO A 77 -0.11 10.93 -11.26
C PRO A 77 -0.45 9.63 -11.98
N ALA A 78 -0.44 9.66 -13.31
CA ALA A 78 -0.51 8.43 -14.09
C ALA A 78 0.69 7.58 -13.67
N VAL A 79 0.43 6.46 -12.97
CA VAL A 79 1.47 5.46 -12.66
C VAL A 79 1.77 4.74 -13.97
N MET A 80 2.61 5.36 -14.78
CA MET A 80 3.21 4.75 -15.95
C MET A 80 4.33 3.85 -15.42
N GLY A 81 4.04 2.56 -15.26
CA GLY A 81 5.04 1.58 -14.88
C GLY A 81 6.04 1.38 -16.01
N MET A 82 7.32 1.50 -15.69
CA MET A 82 8.40 0.99 -16.55
C MET A 82 8.57 -0.50 -16.27
N THR A 83 8.90 -1.30 -17.28
CA THR A 83 9.20 -2.71 -17.00
C THR A 83 10.47 -2.79 -16.16
N LYS A 84 10.52 -3.73 -15.20
CA LYS A 84 11.66 -3.85 -14.28
C LYS A 84 13.01 -3.93 -15.04
N GLY A 85 13.05 -4.63 -16.17
CA GLY A 85 14.26 -4.74 -16.99
C GLY A 85 14.75 -3.40 -17.57
N GLU A 86 13.84 -2.50 -17.98
CA GLU A 86 14.19 -1.17 -18.48
C GLU A 86 14.64 -0.25 -17.33
N TYR A 87 14.01 -0.37 -16.16
CA TYR A 87 14.39 0.37 -14.96
C TYR A 87 15.77 -0.06 -14.43
N ASP A 88 16.02 -1.38 -14.37
CA ASP A 88 17.29 -1.96 -13.93
C ASP A 88 18.47 -1.58 -14.86
N GLN A 89 18.19 -1.27 -16.13
CA GLN A 89 19.21 -0.79 -17.08
C GLN A 89 19.56 0.69 -16.86
N GLN A 90 18.61 1.50 -16.37
CA GLN A 90 18.81 2.94 -16.17
C GLN A 90 19.50 3.26 -14.84
N PHE A 91 19.34 2.42 -13.82
CA PHE A 91 19.86 2.66 -12.48
C PHE A 91 20.94 1.65 -12.12
N LYS A 92 22.12 2.14 -11.71
CA LYS A 92 23.17 1.29 -11.16
C LYS A 92 22.89 1.04 -9.68
N TYR A 93 22.42 -0.17 -9.37
CA TYR A 93 22.18 -0.58 -7.98
C TYR A 93 23.48 -0.66 -7.18
N ARG A 94 23.34 -0.47 -5.86
CA ARG A 94 24.38 -0.83 -4.91
C ARG A 94 24.46 -2.36 -4.83
N PRO A 95 25.65 -2.94 -4.57
CA PRO A 95 25.77 -4.37 -4.41
C PRO A 95 24.92 -4.83 -3.23
N GLU A 96 24.08 -5.85 -3.45
CA GLU A 96 23.32 -6.53 -2.41
C GLU A 96 24.17 -7.70 -1.89
N ILE A 97 24.29 -7.82 -0.57
CA ILE A 97 24.96 -8.95 0.07
C ILE A 97 23.88 -9.87 0.62
N HIS A 98 23.81 -11.08 0.08
CA HIS A 98 22.93 -12.13 0.57
C HIS A 98 23.71 -13.03 1.53
N PHE A 99 23.26 -13.12 2.78
CA PHE A 99 23.78 -14.06 3.74
C PHE A 99 22.94 -15.32 3.73
N TYR A 100 23.62 -16.45 3.52
CA TYR A 100 23.01 -17.77 3.56
C TYR A 100 23.39 -18.43 4.88
N PHE A 101 22.41 -18.59 5.76
CA PHE A 101 22.61 -19.28 7.02
C PHE A 101 22.07 -20.70 6.92
N ARG A 102 22.90 -21.67 7.30
CA ARG A 102 22.53 -23.07 7.41
C ARG A 102 22.87 -23.54 8.81
N GLN A 103 21.87 -24.02 9.54
CA GLN A 103 22.10 -24.58 10.86
C GLN A 103 22.79 -25.94 10.76
N ASP A 104 23.78 -26.17 11.62
CA ASP A 104 24.42 -27.48 11.76
C ASP A 104 23.39 -28.49 12.32
N PRO A 105 23.15 -29.62 11.63
CA PRO A 105 22.20 -30.64 12.08
C PRO A 105 22.48 -31.21 13.47
N GLU A 106 23.74 -31.23 13.93
CA GLU A 106 24.11 -31.72 15.27
C GLU A 106 23.76 -30.72 16.39
N ALA A 107 23.57 -29.45 16.04
CA ALA A 107 23.21 -28.39 16.97
C ALA A 107 21.68 -28.10 17.01
N VAL A 108 20.87 -28.92 16.34
CA VAL A 108 19.40 -28.79 16.33
C VAL A 108 18.80 -29.47 17.57
N PRO A 109 18.03 -28.74 18.39
CA PRO A 109 17.35 -29.34 19.55
C PRO A 109 16.36 -30.44 19.14
N ASP A 110 16.26 -31.49 19.96
CA ASP A 110 15.33 -32.60 19.72
C ASP A 110 13.89 -32.10 19.56
N GLY A 111 13.27 -32.44 18.43
CA GLY A 111 11.90 -32.04 18.08
C GLY A 111 11.78 -30.82 17.16
N TYR A 112 12.90 -30.21 16.75
CA TYR A 112 12.94 -29.12 15.78
C TYR A 112 13.60 -29.57 14.46
N ALA A 113 13.29 -28.88 13.36
CA ALA A 113 13.91 -29.10 12.06
C ALA A 113 15.00 -28.03 11.81
N ALA A 114 16.06 -28.40 11.07
CA ALA A 114 17.10 -27.45 10.69
C ALA A 114 16.51 -26.35 9.80
N GLU A 115 16.76 -25.09 10.15
CA GLU A 115 16.31 -23.94 9.39
C GLU A 115 17.41 -23.47 8.42
N GLU A 116 16.99 -23.15 7.19
CA GLU A 116 17.78 -22.41 6.21
C GLU A 116 17.04 -21.10 5.96
N PHE A 117 17.72 -19.97 6.17
CA PHE A 117 17.15 -18.65 5.89
C PHE A 117 18.16 -17.77 5.16
N VAL A 118 17.62 -16.88 4.34
CA VAL A 118 18.38 -15.90 3.57
C VAL A 118 18.04 -14.53 4.12
N GLU A 119 19.05 -13.88 4.68
CA GLU A 119 18.93 -12.48 5.08
C GLU A 119 19.61 -11.60 4.02
N THR A 120 18.91 -10.56 3.59
CA THR A 120 19.44 -9.60 2.62
C THR A 120 19.64 -8.27 3.31
N LEU A 121 20.89 -7.85 3.40
CA LEU A 121 21.23 -6.53 3.91
C LEU A 121 21.30 -5.55 2.74
N CYS A 122 20.44 -4.53 2.78
CA CYS A 122 20.49 -3.39 1.89
C CYS A 122 20.85 -2.16 2.72
N ASP A 123 22.10 -1.68 2.62
CA ASP A 123 22.56 -0.52 3.38
C ASP A 123 21.89 0.77 2.89
N ASN A 124 20.90 1.24 3.66
CA ASN A 124 20.50 2.64 3.67
C ASN A 124 21.47 3.37 4.61
N GLU A 125 22.49 4.00 4.03
CA GLU A 125 23.58 4.77 4.67
C GLU A 125 24.60 3.95 5.47
N VAL A 126 25.67 3.53 4.80
CA VAL A 126 26.97 3.27 5.44
C VAL A 126 28.02 4.08 4.69
N ASP A 127 28.57 5.10 5.36
CA ASP A 127 29.80 5.78 4.95
C ASP A 127 30.94 4.76 5.06
N ILE A 128 31.41 4.30 3.92
CA ILE A 128 32.54 3.39 3.82
C ILE A 128 33.83 4.24 3.87
N ASP A 129 34.34 4.50 5.07
CA ASP A 129 35.76 4.32 5.42
C ASP A 129 36.09 4.75 6.87
N PRO A 130 36.84 3.92 7.64
CA PRO A 130 38.29 3.85 7.48
C PRO A 130 38.90 2.44 7.67
N TYR A 131 38.19 1.37 7.29
CA TYR A 131 38.68 -0.01 7.46
C TYR A 131 39.49 -0.55 6.28
N LEU A 132 39.63 0.21 5.19
CA LEU A 132 40.53 -0.15 4.07
C LEU A 132 42.02 -0.24 4.48
N ASP A 133 42.44 0.42 5.56
CA ASP A 133 43.82 0.34 6.07
C ASP A 133 44.19 -1.02 6.70
N ILE A 134 43.20 -1.87 7.04
CA ILE A 134 43.46 -3.18 7.66
C ILE A 134 43.66 -4.28 6.61
N ILE A 135 43.10 -4.11 5.41
CA ILE A 135 43.19 -5.12 4.34
C ILE A 135 44.56 -5.03 3.65
N ASP A 136 45.08 -3.83 3.41
CA ASP A 136 46.38 -3.65 2.76
C ASP A 136 47.55 -4.17 3.62
N ARG A 137 47.42 -4.14 4.95
CA ARG A 137 48.47 -4.64 5.86
C ARG A 137 48.59 -6.18 5.89
N ASN A 138 47.55 -6.90 5.46
CA ASN A 138 47.57 -8.36 5.40
C ASN A 138 48.03 -8.90 4.05
N LEU A 139 47.98 -8.09 2.98
CA LEU A 139 48.47 -8.51 1.66
C LEU A 139 50.00 -8.54 1.57
N GLU A 140 50.71 -7.68 2.29
CA GLU A 140 52.18 -7.70 2.34
C GLU A 140 52.76 -8.93 3.10
N LEU A 141 51.98 -9.55 3.99
CA LEU A 141 52.40 -10.76 4.72
C LEU A 141 52.26 -12.06 3.93
N PHE A 142 51.50 -12.05 2.83
CA PHE A 142 51.28 -13.22 1.98
C PHE A 142 51.96 -13.18 0.61
N GLY A 143 52.80 -12.16 0.35
CA GLY A 143 53.73 -12.17 -0.80
C GLY A 143 53.06 -12.40 -2.16
N ILE A 144 51.98 -11.67 -2.45
CA ILE A 144 51.44 -11.47 -3.81
C ILE A 144 51.53 -9.99 -4.14
#